data_AF-A0A0D2YED0-F1
#
_entry.id   AF-A0A0D2YED0-F1
#
_cell.length_a   1.000
_cell.length_b   1.000
_cell.length_c   1.000
_cell.angle_alpha   90.00
_cell.angle_beta   90.00
_cell.angle_gamma   90.00
#
_symmetry.space_group_name_H-M   'P 1'
#
loop_
_entity.id
_entity.type
_entity.pdbx_description
1 polymer ?
#
loop_
_entity_poly.entity_id
_entity_poly.type
_entity_poly.pdbx_seq_one_letter_code
_entity_poly.pdbx_strand_id
1 'polypeptide(L)'
;MSSRAKWIVTSRNRCEIEELFRQTSSKVALSLELHEDSVSEAVNSYISYRTRQLAERKKLKKSTSQQIHDHLSQRAHGTFLWVALVCQRLERCRAWEIPDQLSQFPQGLNQLYAKMMGQIHKSDSCDLYIRILAVASTVFRPLTFAELIAMENLQIDEEILPDLIVECGSFLTTKGNSVVFIHQSAKDFLLKESSTLLFQSGLAHHQYDLFQRCIAMLQSLHQDIFGLVYPGVSLNEALRNCPDPDPLENMKYSCVFWADHMQEAYKLSIQGEENSDIPGIDTVHDFINEKFLFCKGKQATRP
;
A
#
# COMPACT_ATOMS: atom_id res chain seq x y z
N MET A 1 -17.72 36.13 1.72
CA MET A 1 -16.28 36.33 1.99
C MET A 1 -15.49 35.52 0.97
N SER A 2 -14.72 36.16 0.09
CA SER A 2 -13.87 35.46 -0.87
C SER A 2 -12.65 34.88 -0.13
N SER A 3 -12.45 33.57 -0.19
CA SER A 3 -11.31 32.89 0.44
C SER A 3 -10.01 33.34 -0.26
N ARG A 4 -8.99 33.72 0.53
CA ARG A 4 -7.64 34.06 0.02
C ARG A 4 -6.76 32.84 -0.26
N ALA A 5 -7.32 31.62 -0.21
CA ALA A 5 -6.54 30.41 -0.40
C ALA A 5 -6.14 30.24 -1.87
N LYS A 6 -4.85 29.99 -2.10
CA LYS A 6 -4.30 29.56 -3.40
C LYS A 6 -4.08 28.05 -3.33
N TRP A 7 -4.61 27.32 -4.30
CA TRP A 7 -4.51 25.86 -4.36
C TRP A 7 -3.50 25.45 -5.42
N ILE A 8 -2.66 24.46 -5.09
CA ILE A 8 -1.85 23.72 -6.04
C ILE A 8 -2.39 22.29 -6.02
N VAL A 9 -2.81 21.81 -7.18
CA VAL A 9 -3.38 20.47 -7.34
C VAL A 9 -2.50 19.69 -8.30
N THR A 10 -2.11 18.49 -7.91
CA THR A 10 -1.39 17.54 -8.76
C THR A 10 -2.29 16.35 -9.03
N SER A 11 -2.41 15.94 -10.28
CA SER A 11 -3.18 14.76 -10.67
C SER A 11 -2.47 14.00 -11.78
N ARG A 12 -2.90 12.76 -12.02
CA ARG A 12 -2.60 12.10 -13.30
C ARG A 12 -3.31 12.84 -14.44
N ASN A 13 -2.77 12.72 -15.64
CA ASN A 13 -3.43 13.22 -16.84
C ASN A 13 -4.64 12.32 -17.17
N ARG A 14 -5.80 12.66 -16.60
CA ARG A 14 -7.07 11.95 -16.82
C ARG A 14 -8.11 12.92 -17.35
N CYS A 15 -8.80 12.51 -18.40
CA CYS A 15 -9.82 13.33 -19.06
C CYS A 15 -10.89 13.81 -18.08
N GLU A 16 -11.34 12.96 -17.14
CA GLU A 16 -12.40 13.34 -16.19
C GLU A 16 -11.95 14.48 -15.26
N ILE A 17 -10.68 14.47 -14.85
CA ILE A 17 -10.10 15.51 -13.99
C ILE A 17 -9.92 16.80 -14.79
N GLU A 18 -9.44 16.70 -16.03
CA GLU A 18 -9.27 17.86 -16.90
C GLU A 18 -10.60 18.57 -17.18
N GLU A 19 -11.67 17.79 -17.41
CA GLU A 19 -13.03 18.28 -17.61
C GLU A 19 -13.58 19.03 -16.39
N LEU A 20 -13.41 18.47 -15.18
CA LEU A 20 -13.80 19.13 -13.94
C LEU A 20 -13.12 20.50 -13.77
N PHE A 21 -11.82 20.58 -14.09
CA PHE A 21 -11.08 21.83 -13.99
C PHE A 21 -11.30 22.76 -15.19
N ARG A 22 -11.95 22.33 -16.28
CA ARG A 22 -12.18 23.16 -17.48
C ARG A 22 -13.07 24.36 -17.18
N GLN A 23 -13.95 24.26 -16.18
CA GLN A 23 -14.87 25.30 -15.76
C GLN A 23 -14.24 26.37 -14.84
N THR A 24 -13.00 26.18 -14.38
CA THR A 24 -12.32 27.11 -13.47
C THR A 24 -11.56 28.19 -14.26
N SER A 25 -11.96 29.45 -14.11
CA SER A 25 -11.46 30.60 -14.88
C SER A 25 -10.08 31.13 -14.45
N SER A 26 -9.57 30.72 -13.28
CA SER A 26 -8.26 31.16 -12.76
C SER A 26 -7.36 29.96 -12.46
N LYS A 27 -6.98 29.22 -13.51
CA LYS A 27 -6.02 28.10 -13.40
C LYS A 27 -4.80 28.32 -14.27
N VAL A 28 -3.64 27.95 -13.73
CA VAL A 28 -2.42 27.70 -14.50
C VAL A 28 -2.28 26.19 -14.57
N ALA A 29 -2.40 25.62 -15.78
CA ALA A 29 -2.22 24.19 -15.99
C ALA A 29 -0.81 23.95 -16.50
N LEU A 30 -0.07 23.07 -15.83
CA LEU A 30 1.23 22.59 -16.28
C LEU A 30 1.10 21.09 -16.56
N SER A 31 1.32 20.68 -17.81
CA SER A 31 1.41 19.27 -18.17
C SER A 31 2.88 18.88 -18.31
N LEU A 32 3.33 17.95 -17.49
CA LEU A 32 4.70 17.42 -17.58
C LEU A 32 4.91 16.60 -18.86
N GLU A 33 3.85 16.01 -19.41
CA GLU A 33 3.89 15.24 -20.67
C GLU A 33 4.18 16.12 -21.90
N LEU A 34 3.84 17.42 -21.83
CA LEU A 34 4.10 18.38 -22.90
C LEU A 34 5.49 19.01 -22.82
N HIS A 35 6.29 18.65 -21.81
CA HIS A 35 7.61 19.23 -21.52
C HIS A 35 8.66 18.13 -21.30
N GLU A 36 8.68 17.14 -22.19
CA GLU A 36 9.56 15.97 -22.12
C GLU A 36 11.04 16.33 -22.01
N ASP A 37 11.50 17.35 -22.75
CA ASP A 37 12.88 17.83 -22.70
C ASP A 37 13.25 18.38 -21.31
N SER A 38 12.38 19.22 -20.72
CA SER A 38 12.59 19.78 -19.39
C SER A 38 12.53 18.71 -18.30
N VAL A 39 11.64 17.72 -18.44
CA VAL A 39 11.57 16.57 -17.54
C VAL A 39 12.86 15.75 -17.65
N SER A 40 13.36 15.51 -18.86
CA SER A 40 14.59 14.77 -19.09
C SER A 40 15.81 15.47 -18.49
N GLU A 41 15.91 16.80 -18.63
CA GLU A 41 16.97 17.59 -18.00
C GLU A 41 16.90 17.55 -16.46
N ALA A 42 15.70 17.64 -15.89
CA ALA A 42 15.50 17.53 -14.45
C ALA A 42 15.85 16.14 -13.92
N VAL A 43 15.51 15.08 -14.66
CA VAL A 43 15.90 13.69 -14.33
C VAL A 43 17.41 13.52 -14.40
N ASN A 44 18.08 14.05 -15.42
CA ASN A 44 19.54 14.00 -15.53
C ASN A 44 20.24 14.75 -14.39
N SER A 45 19.67 15.89 -13.95
CA SER A 45 20.14 16.61 -12.77
C SER A 45 19.98 15.77 -11.50
N TYR A 46 18.83 15.09 -11.36
CA TYR A 46 18.58 14.16 -10.25
C TYR A 46 19.53 12.96 -10.25
N ILE A 47 19.79 12.35 -11.42
CA ILE A 47 20.77 11.27 -11.59
C ILE A 47 22.16 11.72 -11.15
N SER A 48 22.57 12.92 -11.56
CA SER A 48 23.87 13.48 -11.19
C SER A 48 23.98 13.68 -9.67
N TYR A 49 22.91 14.17 -9.04
CA TYR A 49 22.83 14.30 -7.59
C TYR A 49 22.90 12.94 -6.87
N ARG A 50 22.05 11.97 -7.23
CA ARG A 50 22.00 10.65 -6.59
C ARG A 50 23.29 9.86 -6.79
N THR A 51 23.90 9.96 -7.97
CA THR A 51 25.18 9.30 -8.25
C THR A 51 26.30 9.84 -7.37
N ARG A 52 26.38 11.17 -7.18
CA ARG A 52 27.35 11.80 -6.29
C ARG A 52 27.15 11.35 -4.84
N GLN A 53 25.91 11.39 -4.36
CA GLN A 53 25.56 10.94 -3.01
C GLN A 53 25.96 9.48 -2.76
N LEU A 54 25.69 8.59 -3.74
CA LEU A 54 26.07 7.17 -3.65
C LEU A 54 27.59 6.98 -3.66
N ALA A 55 28.30 7.73 -4.50
CA ALA A 55 29.76 7.70 -4.60
C ALA A 55 30.42 8.13 -3.29
N GLU A 56 29.94 9.20 -2.66
CA GLU A 56 30.43 9.68 -1.36
C GLU A 56 30.16 8.65 -0.25
N ARG A 57 28.91 8.17 -0.13
CA ARG A 57 28.51 7.23 0.93
C ARG A 57 29.25 5.91 0.87
N LYS A 58 29.53 5.39 -0.33
CA LYS A 58 30.23 4.11 -0.54
C LYS A 58 31.71 4.23 -0.89
N LYS A 59 32.26 5.46 -0.91
CA LYS A 59 33.65 5.76 -1.29
C LYS A 59 34.02 5.12 -2.65
N LEU A 60 33.13 5.29 -3.63
CA LEU A 60 33.30 4.68 -4.95
C LEU A 60 34.40 5.37 -5.75
N LYS A 61 35.08 4.61 -6.61
CA LYS A 61 36.02 5.15 -7.59
C LYS A 61 35.27 6.00 -8.62
N LYS A 62 35.93 7.02 -9.16
CA LYS A 62 35.38 7.89 -10.21
C LYS A 62 34.87 7.09 -11.42
N SER A 63 35.57 6.03 -11.81
CA SER A 63 35.14 5.15 -12.91
C SER A 63 33.81 4.46 -12.63
N THR A 64 33.63 3.89 -11.43
CA THR A 64 32.37 3.25 -11.03
C THR A 64 31.24 4.27 -10.92
N SER A 65 31.53 5.47 -10.40
CA SER A 65 30.55 6.57 -10.36
C SER A 65 30.10 6.98 -11.76
N GLN A 66 31.02 7.05 -12.73
CA GLN A 66 30.67 7.36 -14.12
C GLN A 66 29.80 6.27 -14.74
N GLN A 67 30.15 4.99 -14.52
CA GLN A 67 29.35 3.86 -15.00
C GLN A 67 27.91 3.88 -14.45
N ILE A 68 27.73 4.24 -13.17
CA ILE A 68 26.39 4.40 -12.59
C ILE A 68 25.64 5.54 -13.29
N HIS A 69 26.28 6.70 -13.47
CA HIS A 69 25.67 7.86 -14.12
C HIS A 69 25.22 7.54 -15.56
N ASP A 70 26.11 6.96 -16.36
CA ASP A 70 25.85 6.62 -17.75
C ASP A 70 24.71 5.61 -17.86
N HIS A 71 24.72 4.58 -17.01
CA HIS A 71 23.70 3.55 -16.99
C HIS A 71 22.32 4.12 -16.62
N LEU A 72 22.26 4.97 -15.59
CA LEU A 72 21.00 5.59 -15.17
C LEU A 72 20.46 6.52 -16.26
N SER A 73 21.33 7.33 -16.87
CA SER A 73 20.95 8.29 -17.92
C SER A 73 20.37 7.59 -19.15
N GLN A 74 20.92 6.44 -19.54
CA GLN A 74 20.46 5.67 -20.69
C GLN A 74 19.16 4.88 -20.45
N ARG A 75 18.88 4.49 -19.20
CA ARG A 75 17.79 3.53 -18.88
C ARG A 75 16.63 4.10 -18.08
N ALA A 76 16.74 5.33 -17.58
CA ALA A 76 15.67 5.95 -16.78
C ALA A 76 14.44 6.37 -17.58
N HIS A 77 14.55 6.68 -18.88
CA HIS A 77 13.44 7.15 -19.74
C HIS A 77 12.56 8.21 -19.05
N GLY A 78 13.19 9.28 -18.56
CA GLY A 78 12.47 10.37 -17.89
C GLY A 78 11.82 10.02 -16.54
N THR A 79 12.09 8.84 -15.96
CA THR A 79 11.39 8.36 -14.77
C THR A 79 12.22 8.54 -13.49
N PHE A 80 11.92 9.58 -12.70
CA PHE A 80 12.55 9.82 -11.39
C PHE A 80 12.47 8.60 -10.46
N LEU A 81 11.32 7.93 -10.43
CA LEU A 81 11.08 6.77 -9.56
C LEU A 81 11.98 5.59 -9.93
N TRP A 82 12.21 5.35 -11.22
CA TRP A 82 13.12 4.29 -11.68
C TRP A 82 14.53 4.55 -11.17
N VAL A 83 15.02 5.79 -11.29
CA VAL A 83 16.33 6.21 -10.77
C VAL A 83 16.38 6.00 -9.26
N ALA A 84 15.34 6.42 -8.54
CA ALA A 84 15.28 6.30 -7.09
C ALA A 84 15.34 4.85 -6.62
N LEU A 85 14.60 3.94 -7.26
CA LEU A 85 14.58 2.51 -6.96
C LEU A 85 15.93 1.83 -7.25
N VAL A 86 16.54 2.13 -8.40
CA VAL A 86 17.86 1.58 -8.75
C VAL A 86 18.91 2.06 -7.76
N CYS A 87 18.96 3.37 -7.46
CA CYS A 87 19.89 3.90 -6.47
C CYS A 87 19.67 3.29 -5.08
N GLN A 88 18.42 3.11 -4.64
CA GLN A 88 18.11 2.45 -3.36
C GLN A 88 18.63 1.01 -3.32
N ARG A 89 18.53 0.26 -4.43
CA ARG A 89 19.08 -1.11 -4.50
C ARG A 89 20.61 -1.08 -4.44
N LEU A 90 21.24 -0.19 -5.19
CA LEU A 90 22.70 -0.01 -5.17
C LEU A 90 23.22 0.40 -3.79
N GLU A 91 22.45 1.18 -3.02
CA GLU A 91 22.79 1.55 -1.64
C GLU A 91 22.92 0.34 -0.71
N ARG A 92 22.16 -0.75 -0.97
CA ARG A 92 22.22 -2.01 -0.21
C ARG A 92 23.34 -2.94 -0.66
N CYS A 93 23.82 -2.81 -1.89
CA CYS A 93 24.92 -3.62 -2.43
C CYS A 93 26.27 -3.25 -1.84
N ARG A 94 27.19 -4.21 -1.77
CA ARG A 94 28.59 -3.90 -1.46
C ARG A 94 29.23 -3.20 -2.66
N ALA A 95 30.20 -2.32 -2.42
CA ALA A 95 30.76 -1.47 -3.48
C ALA A 95 31.30 -2.25 -4.69
N TRP A 96 31.83 -3.46 -4.46
CA TRP A 96 32.35 -4.33 -5.52
C TRP A 96 31.27 -5.10 -6.29
N GLU A 97 30.06 -5.22 -5.77
CA GLU A 97 28.93 -5.89 -6.44
C GLU A 97 28.19 -4.95 -7.40
N ILE A 98 28.39 -3.64 -7.26
CA ILE A 98 27.67 -2.61 -8.02
C ILE A 98 27.80 -2.80 -9.54
N PRO A 99 28.99 -3.04 -10.13
CA PRO A 99 29.09 -3.22 -11.58
C PRO A 99 28.24 -4.38 -12.10
N ASP A 100 28.25 -5.51 -11.39
CA ASP A 100 27.48 -6.68 -11.78
C ASP A 100 25.97 -6.42 -11.62
N GLN A 101 25.57 -5.74 -10.55
CA GLN A 101 24.17 -5.38 -10.30
C GLN A 101 23.64 -4.35 -11.31
N LEU A 102 24.46 -3.40 -11.75
CA LEU A 102 24.07 -2.43 -12.79
C LEU A 102 23.63 -3.13 -14.07
N SER A 103 24.38 -4.13 -14.52
CA SER A 103 24.05 -4.86 -15.75
C SER A 103 22.68 -5.55 -15.71
N GLN A 104 22.17 -5.81 -14.50
CA GLN A 104 20.94 -6.53 -14.26
C GLN A 104 19.68 -5.66 -14.28
N PHE A 105 19.79 -4.33 -14.11
CA PHE A 105 18.60 -3.46 -14.08
C PHE A 105 18.04 -3.24 -15.48
N PRO A 106 16.75 -3.53 -15.73
CA PRO A 106 16.16 -3.37 -17.04
C PRO A 106 15.83 -1.90 -17.31
N GLN A 107 15.64 -1.59 -18.58
CA GLN A 107 15.13 -0.30 -19.02
C GLN A 107 13.65 -0.16 -18.64
N GLY A 108 13.25 0.98 -18.08
CA GLY A 108 11.85 1.28 -17.80
C GLY A 108 11.31 0.70 -16.48
N LEU A 109 10.24 1.30 -15.99
CA LEU A 109 9.68 1.05 -14.66
C LEU A 109 8.95 -0.30 -14.56
N ASN A 110 8.17 -0.70 -15.56
CA ASN A 110 7.42 -1.96 -15.52
C ASN A 110 8.35 -3.17 -15.55
N GLN A 111 9.38 -3.15 -16.40
CA GLN A 111 10.39 -4.22 -16.41
C GLN A 111 11.15 -4.27 -15.07
N LEU A 112 11.40 -3.11 -14.44
CA LEU A 112 12.03 -3.05 -13.12
C LEU A 112 11.14 -3.70 -12.06
N TYR A 113 9.83 -3.42 -12.06
CA TYR A 113 8.87 -4.09 -11.18
C TYR A 113 8.79 -5.60 -11.44
N ALA A 114 8.74 -6.04 -12.70
CA ALA A 114 8.75 -7.46 -13.04
C ALA A 114 10.02 -8.17 -12.52
N LYS A 115 11.17 -7.50 -12.59
CA LYS A 115 12.41 -8.00 -11.99
C LYS A 115 12.33 -8.09 -10.46
N MET A 116 11.78 -7.06 -9.80
CA MET A 116 11.57 -7.06 -8.34
C MET A 116 10.66 -8.22 -7.93
N MET A 117 9.56 -8.46 -8.66
CA MET A 117 8.70 -9.63 -8.45
C MET A 117 9.47 -10.94 -8.64
N GLY A 118 10.28 -11.05 -9.70
CA GLY A 118 11.12 -12.23 -9.92
C GLY A 118 12.16 -12.49 -8.83
N GLN A 119 12.58 -11.46 -8.09
CA GLN A 119 13.44 -11.61 -6.90
C GLN A 119 12.64 -12.11 -5.69
N ILE A 120 11.43 -11.59 -5.48
CA ILE A 120 10.51 -12.06 -4.44
C ILE A 120 10.21 -13.55 -4.62
N HIS A 121 9.94 -13.99 -5.85
CA HIS A 121 9.65 -15.40 -6.17
C HIS A 121 10.81 -16.37 -5.89
N LYS A 122 12.04 -15.86 -5.78
CA LYS A 122 13.22 -16.67 -5.48
C LYS A 122 13.56 -16.69 -3.98
N SER A 123 12.82 -15.93 -3.17
CA SER A 123 12.99 -15.91 -1.72
C SER A 123 12.37 -17.14 -1.09
N ASP A 124 13.00 -17.68 -0.05
CA ASP A 124 12.44 -18.77 0.77
C ASP A 124 11.12 -18.36 1.44
N SER A 125 10.91 -17.07 1.68
CA SER A 125 9.68 -16.49 2.26
C SER A 125 8.75 -15.88 1.21
N CYS A 126 8.84 -16.32 -0.05
CA CYS A 126 8.03 -15.80 -1.16
C CYS A 126 6.53 -15.73 -0.82
N ASP A 127 5.95 -16.80 -0.27
CA ASP A 127 4.51 -16.87 0.02
C ASP A 127 4.06 -15.76 0.97
N LEU A 128 4.88 -15.45 1.99
CA LEU A 128 4.60 -14.36 2.92
C LEU A 128 4.62 -12.99 2.23
N TYR A 129 5.63 -12.75 1.38
CA TYR A 129 5.77 -11.48 0.66
C TYR A 129 4.64 -11.28 -0.35
N ILE A 130 4.24 -12.35 -1.06
CA ILE A 130 3.11 -12.31 -1.99
C ILE A 130 1.82 -11.98 -1.25
N ARG A 131 1.55 -12.61 -0.09
CA ARG A 131 0.36 -12.28 0.70
C ARG A 131 0.37 -10.83 1.18
N ILE A 132 1.48 -10.34 1.72
CA ILE A 132 1.59 -8.94 2.16
C ILE A 132 1.34 -7.97 0.99
N LEU A 133 1.92 -8.24 -0.19
CA LEU A 133 1.71 -7.43 -1.38
C LEU A 133 0.26 -7.50 -1.87
N ALA A 134 -0.37 -8.68 -1.81
CA ALA A 134 -1.77 -8.88 -2.18
C ALA A 134 -2.69 -8.08 -1.26
N VAL A 135 -2.51 -8.17 0.07
CA VAL A 135 -3.26 -7.37 1.04
C VAL A 135 -3.06 -5.89 0.82
N ALA A 136 -1.82 -5.41 0.78
CA ALA A 136 -1.54 -3.98 0.59
C ALA A 136 -2.17 -3.45 -0.71
N SER A 137 -2.19 -4.27 -1.77
CA SER A 137 -2.78 -3.92 -3.07
C SER A 137 -4.30 -3.81 -3.03
N THR A 138 -5.00 -4.52 -2.14
CA THR A 138 -6.47 -4.61 -2.16
C THR A 138 -7.17 -3.89 -1.02
N VAL A 139 -6.43 -3.44 0.01
CA VAL A 139 -7.00 -2.62 1.08
C VAL A 139 -7.40 -1.22 0.62
N PHE A 140 -8.46 -0.68 1.23
CA PHE A 140 -9.04 0.61 0.88
C PHE A 140 -8.31 1.81 1.52
N ARG A 141 -7.45 1.55 2.50
CA ARG A 141 -6.48 2.50 3.06
C ARG A 141 -5.20 1.77 3.48
N PRO A 142 -4.07 2.49 3.66
CA PRO A 142 -2.90 1.93 4.33
C PRO A 142 -3.26 1.28 5.67
N LEU A 143 -2.73 0.09 5.90
CA LEU A 143 -2.86 -0.62 7.18
C LEU A 143 -1.81 -0.11 8.17
N THR A 144 -2.17 -0.06 9.45
CA THR A 144 -1.19 0.06 10.51
C THR A 144 -0.39 -1.24 10.68
N PHE A 145 0.69 -1.20 11.46
CA PHE A 145 1.48 -2.39 11.74
C PHE A 145 0.65 -3.45 12.48
N ALA A 146 -0.03 -3.03 13.57
CA ALA A 146 -0.98 -3.85 14.31
C ALA A 146 -2.05 -4.51 13.41
N GLU A 147 -2.64 -3.74 12.49
CA GLU A 147 -3.68 -4.24 11.59
C GLU A 147 -3.15 -5.26 10.58
N LEU A 148 -1.97 -5.01 10.00
CA LEU A 148 -1.36 -5.95 9.06
C LEU A 148 -0.96 -7.25 9.75
N ILE A 149 -0.36 -7.16 10.95
CA ILE A 149 0.03 -8.32 11.75
C ILE A 149 -1.20 -9.17 12.08
N ALA A 150 -2.28 -8.55 12.55
CA ALA A 150 -3.51 -9.28 12.87
C ALA A 150 -4.19 -9.87 11.62
N MET A 151 -4.25 -9.11 10.51
CA MET A 151 -4.90 -9.55 9.27
C MET A 151 -4.17 -10.71 8.58
N GLU A 152 -2.84 -10.74 8.64
CA GLU A 152 -2.02 -11.84 8.11
C GLU A 152 -1.65 -12.89 9.17
N ASN A 153 -2.15 -12.74 10.41
CA ASN A 153 -1.84 -13.58 11.55
C ASN A 153 -0.33 -13.82 11.75
N LEU A 154 0.46 -12.76 11.59
CA LEU A 154 1.91 -12.82 11.67
C LEU A 154 2.36 -13.02 13.12
N GLN A 155 3.27 -13.97 13.34
CA GLN A 155 3.85 -14.23 14.66
C GLN A 155 5.14 -13.43 14.83
N ILE A 156 5.04 -12.10 14.73
CA ILE A 156 6.15 -11.15 14.83
C ILE A 156 5.73 -9.93 15.64
N ASP A 157 6.71 -9.28 16.27
CA ASP A 157 6.50 -8.00 16.93
C ASP A 157 6.50 -6.84 15.92
N GLU A 158 5.86 -5.72 16.29
CA GLU A 158 5.78 -4.53 15.45
C GLU A 158 7.16 -3.96 15.09
N GLU A 159 8.19 -4.14 15.94
CA GLU A 159 9.55 -3.66 15.64
C GLU A 159 10.22 -4.41 14.49
N ILE A 160 9.80 -5.64 14.20
CA ILE A 160 10.38 -6.48 13.14
C ILE A 160 9.69 -6.20 11.78
N LEU A 161 8.45 -5.71 11.81
CA LEU A 161 7.66 -5.49 10.61
C LEU A 161 8.36 -4.56 9.58
N PRO A 162 9.02 -3.44 9.95
CA PRO A 162 9.76 -2.61 9.01
C PRO A 162 10.81 -3.39 8.19
N ASP A 163 11.54 -4.31 8.82
CA ASP A 163 12.55 -5.13 8.15
C ASP A 163 11.88 -6.12 7.18
N LEU A 164 10.75 -6.71 7.58
CA LEU A 164 9.94 -7.56 6.69
C LEU A 164 9.42 -6.80 5.46
N ILE A 165 8.94 -5.57 5.65
CA ILE A 165 8.44 -4.71 4.57
C ILE A 165 9.55 -4.33 3.58
N VAL A 166 10.78 -4.14 4.07
CA VAL A 166 11.96 -3.92 3.21
C VAL A 166 12.20 -5.09 2.26
N GLU A 167 11.97 -6.32 2.72
CA GLU A 167 12.14 -7.54 1.93
C GLU A 167 11.00 -7.80 0.93
N CYS A 168 9.86 -7.08 1.04
CA CYS A 168 8.79 -7.05 0.04
C CYS A 168 9.17 -6.26 -1.24
N GLY A 169 10.46 -6.26 -1.59
CA GLY A 169 10.98 -5.85 -2.89
C GLY A 169 10.89 -4.36 -3.21
N SER A 170 10.95 -3.44 -2.24
CA SER A 170 10.79 -1.98 -2.46
C SER A 170 9.47 -1.57 -3.13
N PHE A 171 8.46 -2.44 -3.17
CA PHE A 171 7.09 -2.07 -3.53
C PHE A 171 6.43 -1.25 -2.42
N LEU A 172 6.73 -1.64 -1.17
CA LEU A 172 6.19 -1.06 0.05
C LEU A 172 7.26 -0.29 0.83
N THR A 173 6.81 0.63 1.66
CA THR A 173 7.61 1.38 2.62
C THR A 173 6.76 1.71 3.85
N THR A 174 7.40 2.18 4.91
CA THR A 174 6.73 2.54 6.15
C THR A 174 6.62 4.06 6.26
N LYS A 175 5.47 4.56 6.73
CA LYS A 175 5.24 5.97 7.03
C LYS A 175 4.56 6.08 8.38
N GLY A 176 5.30 6.50 9.40
CA GLY A 176 4.83 6.35 10.78
C GLY A 176 4.61 4.86 11.09
N ASN A 177 3.47 4.52 11.71
CA ASN A 177 3.09 3.14 12.01
C ASN A 177 2.25 2.48 10.91
N SER A 178 2.44 2.85 9.64
CA SER A 178 1.62 2.32 8.53
C SER A 178 2.43 1.88 7.33
N VAL A 179 1.95 0.84 6.66
CA VAL A 179 2.53 0.28 5.44
C VAL A 179 1.87 0.91 4.22
N VAL A 180 2.69 1.53 3.36
CA VAL A 180 2.24 2.24 2.16
C VAL A 180 3.02 1.80 0.93
N PHE A 181 2.43 1.95 -0.25
CA PHE A 181 3.20 1.80 -1.49
C PHE A 181 4.21 2.92 -1.65
N ILE A 182 5.38 2.59 -2.19
CA ILE A 182 6.38 3.60 -2.56
C ILE A 182 5.82 4.58 -3.61
N HIS A 183 4.95 4.08 -4.48
CA HIS A 183 4.25 4.87 -5.48
C HIS A 183 3.02 4.14 -6.02
N GLN A 184 2.00 4.88 -6.48
CA GLN A 184 0.77 4.29 -7.03
C GLN A 184 1.03 3.41 -8.26
N SER A 185 2.07 3.69 -9.07
CA SER A 185 2.43 2.83 -10.21
C SER A 185 2.82 1.41 -9.79
N ALA A 186 3.36 1.24 -8.58
CA ALA A 186 3.72 -0.06 -8.05
C ALA A 186 2.45 -0.88 -7.76
N LYS A 187 1.46 -0.26 -7.09
CA LYS A 187 0.13 -0.86 -6.88
C LYS A 187 -0.56 -1.20 -8.20
N ASP A 188 -0.53 -0.28 -9.17
CA ASP A 188 -1.16 -0.51 -10.47
C ASP A 188 -0.50 -1.66 -11.25
N PHE A 189 0.83 -1.77 -11.19
CA PHE A 189 1.57 -2.89 -11.79
C PHE A 189 1.16 -4.22 -11.17
N LEU A 190 1.08 -4.31 -9.83
CA LEU A 190 0.69 -5.52 -9.13
C LEU A 190 -0.74 -5.96 -9.46
N LEU A 191 -1.68 -5.01 -9.54
CA LEU A 191 -3.09 -5.30 -9.84
C LEU A 191 -3.37 -5.61 -11.32
N LYS A 192 -2.50 -5.19 -12.25
CA LYS A 192 -2.70 -5.38 -13.70
C LYS A 192 -1.79 -6.44 -14.30
N GLU A 193 -0.49 -6.26 -14.14
CA GLU A 193 0.53 -7.07 -14.84
C GLU A 193 0.94 -8.30 -14.03
N SER A 194 0.80 -8.26 -12.69
CA SER A 194 1.15 -9.39 -11.80
C SER A 194 -0.06 -9.96 -11.06
N SER A 195 -1.29 -9.68 -11.51
CA SER A 195 -2.50 -10.09 -10.80
C SER A 195 -2.59 -11.61 -10.65
N THR A 196 -2.23 -12.37 -11.67
CA THR A 196 -2.21 -13.85 -11.64
C THR A 196 -1.16 -14.41 -10.70
N LEU A 197 -0.06 -13.69 -10.48
CA LEU A 197 0.99 -14.06 -9.52
C LEU A 197 0.56 -13.76 -8.08
N LEU A 198 -0.15 -12.65 -7.86
CA LEU A 198 -0.59 -12.22 -6.54
C LEU A 198 -1.85 -12.97 -6.07
N PHE A 199 -2.77 -13.22 -6.99
CA PHE A 199 -4.09 -13.78 -6.71
C PHE A 199 -4.28 -15.06 -7.51
N GLN A 200 -3.62 -16.14 -7.08
CA GLN A 200 -3.66 -17.43 -7.78
C GLN A 200 -5.09 -17.98 -7.91
N SER A 201 -5.93 -17.77 -6.88
CA SER A 201 -7.36 -18.13 -6.89
C SER A 201 -8.27 -17.02 -7.46
N GLY A 202 -7.70 -15.98 -8.06
CA GLY A 202 -8.42 -14.81 -8.57
C GLY A 202 -8.64 -13.71 -7.54
N LEU A 203 -8.81 -12.48 -8.05
CA LEU A 203 -8.98 -11.28 -7.22
C LEU A 203 -10.29 -11.30 -6.41
N ALA A 204 -11.37 -11.86 -6.97
CA ALA A 204 -12.65 -11.98 -6.28
C ALA A 204 -12.53 -12.87 -5.03
N HIS A 205 -11.84 -14.01 -5.14
CA HIS A 205 -11.58 -14.89 -4.01
C HIS A 205 -10.71 -14.23 -2.94
N HIS A 206 -9.65 -13.52 -3.35
CA HIS A 206 -8.81 -12.78 -2.39
C HIS A 206 -9.60 -11.70 -1.62
N GLN A 207 -10.49 -10.96 -2.29
CA GLN A 207 -11.36 -9.99 -1.61
C GLN A 207 -12.31 -10.68 -0.62
N TYR A 208 -12.82 -11.85 -0.98
CA TYR A 208 -13.66 -12.66 -0.09
C TYR A 208 -12.88 -13.19 1.13
N ASP A 209 -11.64 -13.64 0.95
CA ASP A 209 -10.76 -14.05 2.05
C ASP A 209 -10.49 -12.90 3.02
N LEU A 210 -10.27 -11.69 2.50
CA LEU A 210 -10.12 -10.49 3.34
C LEU A 210 -11.38 -10.18 4.14
N PHE A 211 -12.55 -10.32 3.52
CA PHE A 211 -13.82 -10.22 4.24
C PHE A 211 -13.90 -11.25 5.38
N GLN A 212 -13.61 -12.52 5.12
CA GLN A 212 -13.64 -13.58 6.12
C GLN A 212 -12.68 -13.31 7.29
N ARG A 213 -11.44 -12.85 6.99
CA ARG A 213 -10.48 -12.46 8.03
C ARG A 213 -10.95 -11.27 8.85
N CYS A 214 -11.55 -10.27 8.20
CA CYS A 214 -12.15 -9.15 8.92
C CYS A 214 -13.26 -9.63 9.87
N ILE A 215 -14.17 -10.50 9.41
CA ILE A 215 -15.21 -11.07 10.26
C ILE A 215 -14.62 -11.85 11.43
N ALA A 216 -13.63 -12.71 11.18
CA ALA A 216 -12.95 -13.49 12.21
C ALA A 216 -12.30 -12.60 13.28
N MET A 217 -11.65 -11.50 12.87
CA MET A 217 -11.14 -10.51 13.81
C MET A 217 -12.29 -9.90 14.63
N LEU A 218 -13.35 -9.45 13.97
CA LEU A 218 -14.52 -8.81 14.59
C LEU A 218 -15.28 -9.74 15.56
N GLN A 219 -15.04 -11.05 15.56
CA GLN A 219 -15.61 -11.98 16.54
C GLN A 219 -15.15 -11.70 17.97
N SER A 220 -14.01 -11.05 18.18
CA SER A 220 -13.54 -10.64 19.53
C SER A 220 -14.31 -9.44 20.10
N LEU A 221 -15.06 -8.72 19.26
CA LEU A 221 -15.89 -7.60 19.69
C LEU A 221 -16.97 -8.09 20.67
N HIS A 222 -17.12 -7.31 21.74
CA HIS A 222 -18.14 -7.48 22.76
C HIS A 222 -18.62 -6.11 23.24
N GLN A 223 -19.79 -6.10 23.89
CA GLN A 223 -20.35 -4.87 24.45
C GLN A 223 -19.39 -4.30 25.49
N ASP A 224 -19.22 -2.98 25.45
CA ASP A 224 -18.35 -2.25 26.38
C ASP A 224 -16.88 -2.67 26.33
N ILE A 225 -16.33 -2.81 25.11
CA ILE A 225 -14.92 -3.19 24.88
C ILE A 225 -13.90 -2.25 25.56
N PHE A 226 -14.30 -1.02 25.87
CA PHE A 226 -13.48 -0.05 26.59
C PHE A 226 -13.73 -0.06 28.11
N GLY A 227 -14.63 -0.90 28.63
CA GLY A 227 -14.95 -0.98 30.06
C GLY A 227 -15.56 0.31 30.64
N LEU A 228 -16.31 1.05 29.82
CA LEU A 228 -17.03 2.26 30.18
C LEU A 228 -18.24 1.89 31.07
N VAL A 229 -18.00 1.95 32.37
CA VAL A 229 -18.92 1.59 33.48
C VAL A 229 -20.34 2.15 33.34
N TYR A 230 -20.58 3.26 32.61
CA TYR A 230 -21.92 3.81 32.38
C TYR A 230 -22.10 4.50 31.02
N PRO A 231 -23.31 4.41 30.41
CA PRO A 231 -23.66 5.13 29.18
C PRO A 231 -23.83 6.63 29.51
N GLY A 232 -22.78 7.41 29.29
CA GLY A 232 -22.76 8.86 29.59
C GLY A 232 -21.39 9.45 29.92
N VAL A 233 -20.33 8.64 29.89
CA VAL A 233 -18.96 9.13 30.08
C VAL A 233 -18.63 10.21 29.04
N SER A 234 -17.94 11.28 29.46
CA SER A 234 -17.51 12.30 28.51
C SER A 234 -16.42 11.75 27.58
N LEU A 235 -16.31 12.25 26.34
CA LEU A 235 -15.25 11.82 25.42
C LEU A 235 -13.85 11.95 26.04
N ASN A 236 -13.60 13.03 26.77
CA ASN A 236 -12.32 13.25 27.46
C ASN A 236 -12.04 12.20 28.54
N GLU A 237 -13.08 11.75 29.24
CA GLU A 237 -12.95 10.75 30.30
C GLU A 237 -12.85 9.33 29.72
N ALA A 238 -13.56 9.01 28.63
CA ALA A 238 -13.35 7.78 27.86
C ALA A 238 -11.92 7.68 27.32
N LEU A 239 -11.38 8.75 26.74
CA LEU A 239 -10.02 8.77 26.21
C LEU A 239 -8.96 8.62 27.32
N ARG A 240 -9.20 9.16 28.52
CA ARG A 240 -8.30 9.01 29.67
C ARG A 240 -8.29 7.59 30.24
N ASN A 241 -9.45 6.92 30.19
CA ASN A 241 -9.62 5.57 30.73
C ASN A 241 -9.45 4.49 29.65
N CYS A 242 -9.01 4.86 28.44
CA CYS A 242 -8.76 3.90 27.39
C CYS A 242 -7.66 2.92 27.86
N PRO A 243 -7.88 1.60 27.75
CA PRO A 243 -6.84 0.62 28.00
C PRO A 243 -5.62 0.86 27.10
N ASP A 244 -4.44 0.55 27.62
CA ASP A 244 -3.17 0.52 26.88
C ASP A 244 -2.66 -0.94 26.87
N PRO A 245 -2.60 -1.62 25.71
CA PRO A 245 -2.90 -1.09 24.37
C PRO A 245 -4.40 -0.87 24.10
N ASP A 246 -4.70 -0.02 23.12
CA ASP A 246 -6.08 0.24 22.66
C ASP A 246 -6.70 -1.07 22.15
N PRO A 247 -7.82 -1.54 22.72
CA PRO A 247 -8.40 -2.84 22.40
C PRO A 247 -8.89 -2.95 20.94
N LEU A 248 -9.03 -1.84 20.23
CA LEU A 248 -9.39 -1.81 18.80
C LEU A 248 -8.20 -1.56 17.87
N GLU A 249 -6.98 -1.37 18.39
CA GLU A 249 -5.83 -0.92 17.60
C GLU A 249 -5.59 -1.77 16.35
N ASN A 250 -5.66 -3.09 16.48
CA ASN A 250 -5.46 -4.04 15.38
C ASN A 250 -6.73 -4.31 14.55
N MET A 251 -7.91 -3.78 14.93
CA MET A 251 -9.20 -4.09 14.29
C MET A 251 -9.88 -2.89 13.63
N LYS A 252 -9.35 -1.67 13.80
CA LYS A 252 -9.94 -0.44 13.24
C LYS A 252 -10.24 -0.56 11.75
N TYR A 253 -9.34 -1.16 10.97
CA TYR A 253 -9.57 -1.41 9.55
C TYR A 253 -10.78 -2.32 9.34
N SER A 254 -10.80 -3.48 9.99
CA SER A 254 -11.88 -4.46 9.86
C SER A 254 -13.22 -3.88 10.28
N CYS A 255 -13.27 -3.06 11.33
CA CYS A 255 -14.49 -2.38 11.79
C CYS A 255 -15.12 -1.48 10.72
N VAL A 256 -14.31 -0.94 9.80
CA VAL A 256 -14.77 0.01 8.77
C VAL A 256 -15.01 -0.68 7.44
N PHE A 257 -14.12 -1.59 7.01
CA PHE A 257 -14.02 -2.03 5.62
C PHE A 257 -14.42 -3.49 5.34
N TRP A 258 -14.88 -4.23 6.35
CA TRP A 258 -15.31 -5.64 6.14
C TRP A 258 -16.38 -5.75 5.03
N ALA A 259 -17.35 -4.84 5.01
CA ALA A 259 -18.44 -4.85 4.06
C ALA A 259 -17.98 -4.44 2.65
N ASP A 260 -17.03 -3.50 2.53
CA ASP A 260 -16.45 -3.09 1.26
C ASP A 260 -15.71 -4.26 0.58
N HIS A 261 -15.00 -5.10 1.35
CA HIS A 261 -14.36 -6.31 0.83
C HIS A 261 -15.37 -7.31 0.27
N MET A 262 -16.48 -7.53 0.96
CA MET A 262 -17.57 -8.39 0.47
C MET A 262 -18.20 -7.83 -0.80
N GLN A 263 -18.48 -6.51 -0.83
CA GLN A 263 -19.06 -5.85 -1.99
C GLN A 263 -18.15 -5.94 -3.20
N GLU A 264 -16.84 -5.72 -3.03
CA GLU A 264 -15.87 -5.81 -4.12
C GLU A 264 -15.72 -7.25 -4.60
N ALA A 265 -15.71 -8.24 -3.71
CA ALA A 265 -15.70 -9.66 -4.07
C ALA A 265 -16.90 -10.02 -4.96
N TYR A 266 -18.11 -9.62 -4.55
CA TYR A 266 -19.34 -9.86 -5.31
C TYR A 266 -19.36 -9.16 -6.68
N LYS A 267 -18.89 -7.91 -6.73
CA LYS A 267 -18.79 -7.17 -7.98
C LYS A 267 -17.82 -7.84 -8.95
N LEU A 268 -16.68 -8.33 -8.46
CA LEU A 268 -15.67 -9.01 -9.28
C LEU A 268 -16.13 -10.39 -9.75
N SER A 269 -16.92 -11.13 -8.96
CA SER A 269 -17.45 -12.43 -9.39
C SER A 269 -18.48 -12.31 -10.50
N ILE A 270 -19.29 -11.25 -10.52
CA ILE A 270 -20.24 -10.98 -11.61
C ILE A 270 -19.52 -10.56 -12.90
N GLN A 271 -18.40 -9.86 -12.78
CA GLN A 271 -17.62 -9.36 -13.92
C GLN A 271 -16.64 -10.40 -14.49
N GLY A 272 -16.26 -11.40 -13.70
CA GLY A 272 -15.40 -12.49 -14.13
C GLY A 272 -16.18 -13.58 -14.88
N GLU A 273 -15.59 -14.15 -15.93
CA GLU A 273 -16.15 -15.29 -16.67
C GLU A 273 -16.14 -16.61 -15.84
N GLU A 274 -15.54 -16.60 -14.66
CA GLU A 274 -15.52 -17.71 -13.71
C GLU A 274 -16.65 -17.55 -12.68
N ASN A 275 -17.76 -18.27 -12.90
CA ASN A 275 -18.82 -18.50 -11.93
C ASN A 275 -18.25 -19.21 -10.68
N SER A 276 -17.60 -18.45 -9.81
CA SER A 276 -17.29 -18.86 -8.45
C SER A 276 -18.44 -18.41 -7.56
N ASP A 277 -19.18 -19.38 -7.05
CA ASP A 277 -20.25 -19.14 -6.08
C ASP A 277 -19.57 -18.64 -4.80
N ILE A 278 -19.66 -17.33 -4.51
CA ILE A 278 -19.09 -16.73 -3.29
C ILE A 278 -20.16 -16.81 -2.19
N PRO A 279 -20.01 -17.68 -1.17
CA PRO A 279 -21.03 -17.88 -0.14
C PRO A 279 -21.01 -16.77 0.91
N GLY A 280 -21.34 -15.54 0.52
CA GLY A 280 -21.26 -14.37 1.40
C GLY A 280 -22.46 -14.16 2.33
N ILE A 281 -23.66 -14.59 1.90
CA ILE A 281 -24.92 -14.23 2.59
C ILE A 281 -25.00 -14.87 3.98
N ASP A 282 -24.67 -16.16 4.09
CA ASP A 282 -24.76 -16.88 5.37
C ASP A 282 -23.76 -16.31 6.40
N THR A 283 -22.52 -16.03 5.98
CA THR A 283 -21.49 -15.45 6.88
C THR A 283 -21.93 -14.08 7.42
N VAL A 284 -22.47 -13.20 6.57
CA VAL A 284 -22.92 -11.87 7.02
C VAL A 284 -24.15 -11.98 7.90
N HIS A 285 -25.09 -12.84 7.55
CA HIS A 285 -26.29 -13.07 8.35
C HIS A 285 -25.94 -13.57 9.75
N ASP A 286 -25.04 -14.54 9.87
CA ASP A 286 -24.58 -15.07 11.16
C ASP A 286 -23.87 -14.00 11.98
N PHE A 287 -22.94 -13.25 11.37
CA PHE A 287 -22.25 -12.15 12.04
C PHE A 287 -23.23 -11.06 12.55
N ILE A 288 -24.19 -10.64 11.72
CA ILE A 288 -25.17 -9.62 12.10
C ILE A 288 -26.04 -10.11 13.27
N ASN A 289 -26.49 -11.37 13.21
CA ASN A 289 -27.33 -11.95 14.25
C ASN A 289 -26.61 -12.10 15.59
N GLU A 290 -25.35 -12.53 15.57
CA GLU A 290 -24.59 -12.76 16.80
C GLU A 290 -24.02 -11.48 17.40
N LYS A 291 -23.57 -10.53 16.58
CA LYS A 291 -22.78 -9.37 17.05
C LYS A 291 -23.52 -8.04 16.93
N PHE A 292 -24.19 -7.79 15.82
CA PHE A 292 -24.83 -6.49 15.57
C PHE A 292 -26.15 -6.33 16.34
N LEU A 293 -26.93 -7.41 16.47
CA LEU A 293 -28.16 -7.42 17.27
C LEU A 293 -27.87 -7.41 18.78
N PHE A 294 -26.76 -8.01 19.23
CA PHE A 294 -26.39 -8.02 20.65
C PHE A 294 -25.97 -6.62 21.14
N CYS A 295 -25.36 -5.81 20.29
CA CYS A 295 -25.05 -4.41 20.57
C CYS A 295 -26.28 -3.49 20.66
N LYS A 296 -27.47 -3.94 20.23
CA LYS A 296 -28.74 -3.16 20.30
C LYS A 296 -29.73 -3.65 21.36
N GLY A 297 -29.46 -4.73 22.10
CA GLY A 297 -30.55 -5.49 22.72
C GLY A 297 -30.33 -6.05 24.12
N LYS A 298 -29.88 -5.23 25.08
CA LYS A 298 -30.28 -5.40 26.50
C LYS A 298 -30.48 -4.04 27.17
N GLN A 299 -31.43 -3.26 26.67
CA GLN A 299 -32.10 -2.29 27.55
C GLN A 299 -32.90 -3.08 28.59
N ALA A 300 -32.38 -3.06 29.81
CA ALA A 300 -33.06 -3.24 31.08
C ALA A 300 -34.53 -3.73 31.02
N THR A 301 -34.71 -5.05 31.08
CA THR A 301 -35.80 -5.60 31.89
C THR A 301 -35.22 -5.93 33.25
N ARG A 302 -35.34 -4.97 34.18
CA ARG A 302 -35.34 -5.27 35.63
C ARG A 302 -36.75 -4.98 36.16
N PRO A 303 -37.22 -5.80 37.11
CA PRO A 303 -38.62 -5.92 37.52
C PRO A 303 -39.19 -4.65 38.16
#